data_AF-A0A850NRU6-F1
#
_entry.id   AF-A0A850NRU6-F1
#
_cell.length_a   1.000
_cell.length_b   1.000
_cell.length_c   1.000
_cell.angle_alpha   90.00
_cell.angle_beta   90.00
_cell.angle_gamma   90.00
#
_symmetry.space_group_name_H-M   'P 1'
#
loop_
_entity.id
_entity.type
_entity.pdbx_description
1 polymer ?
#
loop_
_entity_poly.entity_id
_entity_poly.type
_entity_poly.pdbx_seq_one_letter_code
_entity_poly.pdbx_strand_id
1 'polypeptide(L)'
;MARVRCLMMQRDEAVFLEPWLRYYGYLFGYENLVVFDNGSVEPSVLDTLARYARAGVTVLRDFADNAAFQHKGAIIGGAIRHLDETIGAQGYDFALPVDCDEFIVALTQDGMSCARQAIHASLDAMIGRQHAFSIELSFYNLPGRTGWFFPDGNRKGFLAAGTIAELDHGFHLPRSRIDDRSIETPFAYLHFHNRPFADMQRHAARKLEGLVDVTDHEALRRFRGAGHHLVGYFFMDETGYRTRYDDAVAVAMPEFTDLMAALGVPAEAIDGPADYPVQLGGRLGLRLPLRDGVERRIGAFDGLAYIERSGDVREAGMPPLYHYLLFGRGEKRPPTLVDHAPEAPLPPDPALPEGARPPAPLEPQYSLLGR
;
A
#
# COMPACT_ATOMS: atom_id res chain seq x y z
N MET A 1 -6.82 -17.10 -13.44
CA MET A 1 -5.98 -15.99 -12.99
C MET A 1 -6.60 -14.72 -13.50
N ALA A 2 -7.14 -13.96 -12.56
CA ALA A 2 -7.89 -12.75 -12.79
C ALA A 2 -7.04 -11.72 -13.54
N ARG A 3 -7.67 -11.04 -14.48
CA ARG A 3 -7.07 -9.99 -15.28
C ARG A 3 -7.42 -8.66 -14.63
N VAL A 4 -6.43 -8.01 -14.05
CA VAL A 4 -6.61 -6.77 -13.30
C VAL A 4 -6.04 -5.62 -14.09
N ARG A 5 -6.85 -4.59 -14.36
CA ARG A 5 -6.37 -3.30 -14.86
C ARG A 5 -6.03 -2.43 -13.66
N CYS A 6 -4.75 -2.14 -13.44
CA CYS A 6 -4.28 -1.34 -12.32
C CYS A 6 -4.05 0.09 -12.77
N LEU A 7 -4.71 1.07 -12.14
CA LEU A 7 -4.71 2.47 -12.57
C LEU A 7 -4.18 3.37 -11.44
N MET A 8 -3.21 4.22 -11.75
CA MET A 8 -2.60 5.14 -10.80
C MET A 8 -2.46 6.53 -11.41
N MET A 9 -2.67 7.57 -10.60
CA MET A 9 -2.31 8.95 -10.96
C MET A 9 -1.18 9.43 -10.04
N GLN A 10 -0.13 10.01 -10.62
CA GLN A 10 1.05 10.50 -9.88
C GLN A 10 1.58 11.80 -10.49
N ARG A 11 2.30 12.59 -9.68
CA ARG A 11 3.13 13.71 -10.14
C ARG A 11 4.40 13.74 -9.30
N ASP A 12 5.56 13.66 -9.96
CA ASP A 12 6.88 13.74 -9.36
C ASP A 12 7.10 12.74 -8.19
N GLU A 13 6.54 11.53 -8.28
CA GLU A 13 6.71 10.48 -7.25
C GLU A 13 8.02 9.70 -7.46
N ALA A 14 9.15 10.38 -7.32
CA ALA A 14 10.49 9.80 -7.57
C ALA A 14 10.83 8.58 -6.71
N VAL A 15 10.30 8.53 -5.49
CA VAL A 15 10.53 7.42 -4.56
C VAL A 15 9.65 6.21 -4.90
N PHE A 16 8.36 6.43 -5.15
CA PHE A 16 7.38 5.35 -5.19
C PHE A 16 7.00 4.87 -6.59
N LEU A 17 7.27 5.65 -7.64
CA LEU A 17 6.89 5.29 -9.00
C LEU A 17 7.49 3.95 -9.45
N GLU A 18 8.81 3.79 -9.33
CA GLU A 18 9.47 2.55 -9.74
C GLU A 18 9.09 1.34 -8.86
N PRO A 19 9.05 1.46 -7.51
CA PRO A 19 8.49 0.42 -6.64
C PRO A 19 7.08 -0.03 -7.05
N TRP A 20 6.17 0.93 -7.29
CA TRP A 20 4.79 0.66 -7.69
C TRP A 20 4.74 -0.09 -9.02
N LEU A 21 5.47 0.40 -10.03
CA LEU A 21 5.52 -0.20 -11.36
C LEU A 21 6.04 -1.65 -11.31
N ARG A 22 7.10 -1.91 -10.55
CA ARG A 22 7.68 -3.25 -10.42
C ARG A 22 6.75 -4.19 -9.66
N TYR A 23 6.15 -3.73 -8.56
CA TYR A 23 5.24 -4.54 -7.75
C TYR A 23 4.00 -4.95 -8.54
N TYR A 24 3.27 -3.97 -9.08
CA TYR A 24 2.06 -4.24 -9.84
C TYR A 24 2.34 -4.88 -11.20
N GLY A 25 3.51 -4.64 -11.79
CA GLY A 25 3.98 -5.34 -12.99
C GLY A 25 4.26 -6.81 -12.72
N TYR A 26 4.87 -7.14 -11.58
CA TYR A 26 5.05 -8.52 -11.12
C TYR A 26 3.70 -9.23 -10.89
N LEU A 27 2.74 -8.55 -10.25
CA LEU A 27 1.43 -9.12 -9.99
C LEU A 27 0.63 -9.33 -11.28
N PHE A 28 0.50 -8.30 -12.11
CA PHE A 28 -0.51 -8.24 -13.17
C PHE A 28 0.04 -8.14 -14.59
N GLY A 29 1.34 -7.94 -14.78
CA GLY A 29 1.94 -7.66 -16.08
C GLY A 29 1.91 -6.16 -16.42
N TYR A 30 2.97 -5.66 -17.05
CA TYR A 30 3.13 -4.23 -17.35
C TYR A 30 2.07 -3.72 -18.32
N GLU A 31 1.61 -4.55 -19.25
CA GLU A 31 0.54 -4.27 -20.22
C GLU A 31 -0.82 -4.02 -19.57
N ASN A 32 -0.96 -4.35 -18.28
CA ASN A 32 -2.17 -4.15 -17.50
C ASN A 32 -2.11 -2.93 -16.58
N LEU A 33 -1.01 -2.17 -16.59
CA LEU A 33 -0.83 -0.96 -15.82
C LEU A 33 -1.14 0.30 -16.64
N VAL A 34 -1.88 1.23 -16.04
CA VAL A 34 -2.19 2.54 -16.59
C VAL A 34 -1.73 3.61 -15.60
N VAL A 35 -0.84 4.49 -16.05
CA VAL A 35 -0.30 5.61 -15.27
C VAL A 35 -0.75 6.93 -15.87
N PHE A 36 -1.47 7.72 -15.09
CA PHE A 36 -1.80 9.11 -15.37
C PHE A 36 -0.69 9.98 -14.79
N ASP A 37 0.21 10.46 -15.64
CA ASP A 37 1.24 11.41 -15.27
C ASP A 37 0.64 12.82 -15.21
N ASN A 38 0.41 13.31 -13.99
CA ASN A 38 -0.24 14.59 -13.71
C ASN A 38 0.75 15.77 -13.81
N GLY A 39 1.56 15.79 -14.88
CA GLY A 39 2.46 16.89 -15.17
C GLY A 39 3.78 16.83 -14.40
N SER A 40 4.40 15.64 -14.32
CA SER A 40 5.74 15.51 -13.73
C SER A 40 6.77 16.32 -14.52
N VAL A 41 7.71 16.93 -13.80
CA VAL A 41 8.84 17.66 -14.35
C VAL A 41 10.18 17.08 -13.88
N GLU A 42 10.17 16.19 -12.89
CA GLU A 42 11.37 15.59 -12.37
C GLU A 42 12.01 14.63 -13.39
N PRO A 43 13.27 14.83 -13.79
CA PRO A 43 13.90 13.99 -14.83
C PRO A 43 13.92 12.49 -14.50
N SER A 44 14.16 12.14 -13.24
CA SER A 44 14.16 10.75 -12.75
C SER A 44 12.81 10.05 -12.98
N VAL A 45 11.72 10.77 -12.77
CA VAL A 45 10.34 10.32 -12.94
C VAL A 45 10.02 10.17 -14.42
N LEU A 46 10.37 11.17 -15.23
CA LEU A 46 10.15 11.13 -16.69
C LEU A 46 10.90 9.98 -17.36
N ASP A 47 12.16 9.73 -16.97
CA ASP A 47 12.97 8.62 -17.47
C ASP A 47 12.37 7.27 -17.07
N THR A 48 11.87 7.16 -15.84
CA THR A 48 11.18 5.97 -15.35
C THR A 48 9.90 5.70 -16.13
N LEU A 49 9.03 6.70 -16.30
CA LEU A 49 7.82 6.57 -17.12
C LEU A 49 8.14 6.14 -18.56
N ALA A 50 9.15 6.75 -19.18
CA ALA A 50 9.56 6.40 -20.54
C ALA A 50 10.07 4.95 -20.65
N ARG A 51 10.80 4.47 -19.63
CA ARG A 51 11.30 3.10 -19.55
C ARG A 51 10.18 2.08 -19.43
N TYR A 52 9.22 2.30 -18.52
CA TYR A 52 8.11 1.36 -18.34
C TYR A 52 7.05 1.46 -19.43
N ALA A 53 6.91 2.61 -20.10
CA ALA A 53 6.12 2.71 -21.32
C ALA A 53 6.61 1.75 -22.41
N ARG A 54 7.94 1.65 -22.61
CA ARG A 54 8.54 0.67 -23.54
C ARG A 54 8.33 -0.78 -23.09
N ALA A 55 8.15 -1.02 -21.79
CA ALA A 55 7.87 -2.34 -21.23
C ALA A 55 6.39 -2.75 -21.33
N GLY A 56 5.50 -1.85 -21.78
CA GLY A 56 4.08 -2.13 -21.99
C GLY A 56 3.12 -1.30 -21.14
N VAL A 57 3.62 -0.51 -20.17
CA VAL A 57 2.77 0.35 -19.33
C VAL A 57 2.14 1.45 -20.17
N THR A 58 0.84 1.67 -20.01
CA THR A 58 0.16 2.80 -20.66
C THR A 58 0.40 4.06 -19.84
N VAL A 59 1.06 5.07 -20.41
CA VAL A 59 1.30 6.37 -19.73
C VAL A 59 0.50 7.46 -20.42
N LEU A 60 -0.42 8.09 -19.69
CA LEU A 60 -1.31 9.15 -20.15
C LEU A 60 -0.88 10.50 -19.55
N ARG A 61 -0.83 11.54 -20.39
CA ARG A 61 -0.32 12.88 -20.01
C ARG A 61 -1.32 14.01 -20.23
N ASP A 62 -2.56 13.69 -20.61
CA ASP A 62 -3.58 14.68 -20.97
C ASP A 62 -4.14 15.45 -19.76
N PHE A 63 -3.76 15.05 -18.54
CA PHE A 63 -4.31 15.54 -17.28
C PHE A 63 -3.20 16.12 -16.40
N ALA A 64 -2.52 17.19 -16.84
CA ALA A 64 -1.26 17.66 -16.25
C ALA A 64 -1.37 18.80 -15.21
N ASP A 65 -2.58 19.19 -14.79
CA ASP A 65 -2.79 20.34 -13.90
C ASP A 65 -3.39 19.97 -12.53
N ASN A 66 -3.39 20.94 -11.60
CA ASN A 66 -3.96 20.76 -10.26
C ASN A 66 -5.49 20.55 -10.29
N ALA A 67 -6.20 21.10 -11.29
CA ALA A 67 -7.64 20.92 -11.39
C ALA A 67 -7.97 19.45 -11.74
N ALA A 68 -7.18 18.84 -12.62
CA ALA A 68 -7.26 17.43 -12.93
C ALA A 68 -7.00 16.57 -11.69
N PHE A 69 -6.00 16.91 -10.86
CA PHE A 69 -5.79 16.21 -9.61
C PHE A 69 -7.03 16.23 -8.71
N GLN A 70 -7.69 17.39 -8.52
CA GLN A 70 -8.92 17.46 -7.73
C GLN A 70 -10.03 16.55 -8.27
N HIS A 71 -10.08 16.34 -9.59
CA HIS A 71 -11.05 15.47 -10.27
C HIS A 71 -10.51 14.06 -10.59
N LYS A 72 -9.41 13.64 -9.96
CA LYS A 72 -8.73 12.35 -10.17
C LYS A 72 -9.70 11.15 -10.18
N GLY A 73 -10.63 11.07 -9.24
CA GLY A 73 -11.66 10.01 -9.19
C GLY A 73 -12.50 9.93 -10.47
N ALA A 74 -12.96 11.08 -10.97
CA ALA A 74 -13.74 11.15 -12.21
C ALA A 74 -12.90 10.81 -13.45
N ILE A 75 -11.62 11.22 -13.49
CA ILE A 75 -10.71 10.90 -14.60
C ILE A 75 -10.44 9.40 -14.68
N ILE A 76 -10.03 8.78 -13.57
CA ILE A 76 -9.78 7.33 -13.52
C ILE A 76 -11.09 6.58 -13.76
N GLY A 77 -12.21 7.02 -13.19
CA GLY A 77 -13.51 6.42 -13.45
C GLY A 77 -13.93 6.50 -14.92
N GLY A 78 -13.61 7.59 -15.61
CA GLY A 78 -13.79 7.71 -17.06
C GLY A 78 -12.95 6.71 -17.84
N ALA A 79 -11.71 6.49 -17.43
CA ALA A 79 -10.84 5.49 -18.06
C ALA A 79 -11.31 4.05 -17.83
N ILE A 80 -11.83 3.73 -16.64
CA ILE A 80 -12.46 2.44 -16.36
C ILE A 80 -13.68 2.24 -17.27
N ARG A 81 -14.51 3.27 -17.43
CA ARG A 81 -15.67 3.22 -18.34
C ARG A 81 -15.24 3.02 -19.80
N HIS A 82 -14.15 3.65 -20.21
CA HIS A 82 -13.59 3.43 -21.54
C HIS A 82 -13.07 1.98 -21.72
N LEU A 83 -12.45 1.38 -20.70
CA LEU A 83 -12.08 -0.03 -20.72
C LEU A 83 -13.32 -0.94 -20.83
N ASP A 84 -14.39 -0.62 -20.10
CA ASP A 84 -15.68 -1.33 -20.19
C ASP A 84 -16.24 -1.32 -21.61
N GLU A 85 -16.15 -0.18 -22.31
CA GLU A 85 -16.67 0.00 -23.67
C GLU A 85 -15.80 -0.65 -24.75
N THR A 86 -14.48 -0.68 -24.56
CA THR A 86 -13.53 -1.10 -25.60
C THR A 86 -13.16 -2.57 -25.54
N ILE A 87 -12.94 -3.11 -24.35
CA ILE A 87 -12.52 -4.50 -24.14
C ILE A 87 -13.50 -5.29 -23.28
N GLY A 88 -14.30 -4.60 -22.46
CA GLY A 88 -15.36 -5.17 -21.63
C GLY A 88 -14.90 -6.28 -20.68
N ALA A 89 -15.87 -7.01 -20.12
CA ALA A 89 -15.62 -8.13 -19.22
C ALA A 89 -14.88 -9.31 -19.88
N GLN A 90 -14.85 -9.35 -21.22
CA GLN A 90 -14.03 -10.33 -21.95
C GLN A 90 -12.55 -9.93 -22.04
N GLY A 91 -12.18 -8.68 -21.71
CA GLY A 91 -10.81 -8.19 -21.73
C GLY A 91 -10.15 -8.09 -20.36
N TYR A 92 -10.93 -7.91 -19.29
CA TYR A 92 -10.44 -7.90 -17.91
C TYR A 92 -11.56 -8.24 -16.92
N ASP A 93 -11.19 -8.54 -15.68
CA ASP A 93 -12.12 -8.94 -14.62
C ASP A 93 -12.30 -7.83 -13.57
N PHE A 94 -11.23 -7.11 -13.22
CA PHE A 94 -11.26 -6.06 -12.19
C PHE A 94 -10.49 -4.80 -12.61
N ALA A 95 -11.05 -3.63 -12.31
CA ALA A 95 -10.33 -2.35 -12.36
C ALA A 95 -9.95 -1.93 -10.95
N LEU A 96 -8.64 -1.82 -10.70
CA LEU A 96 -8.02 -1.54 -9.41
C LEU A 96 -7.37 -0.14 -9.45
N PRO A 97 -8.05 0.91 -9.00
CA PRO A 97 -7.43 2.20 -8.77
C PRO A 97 -6.56 2.16 -7.50
N VAL A 98 -5.32 2.64 -7.58
CA VAL A 98 -4.36 2.60 -6.46
C VAL A 98 -3.51 3.88 -6.43
N ASP A 99 -3.22 4.39 -5.24
CA ASP A 99 -2.25 5.47 -5.07
C ASP A 99 -0.80 4.97 -5.24
N CYS A 100 0.11 5.88 -5.56
CA CYS A 100 1.51 5.52 -5.86
C CYS A 100 2.24 4.91 -4.66
N ASP A 101 1.82 5.26 -3.44
CA ASP A 101 2.40 4.85 -2.16
C ASP A 101 1.63 3.69 -1.48
N GLU A 102 0.72 3.02 -2.20
CA GLU A 102 -0.11 1.92 -1.71
C GLU A 102 0.22 0.59 -2.42
N PHE A 103 0.39 -0.49 -1.66
CA PHE A 103 0.72 -1.84 -2.16
C PHE A 103 -0.27 -2.87 -1.61
N ILE A 104 -1.00 -3.54 -2.50
CA ILE A 104 -2.07 -4.48 -2.13
C ILE A 104 -1.48 -5.79 -1.59
N VAL A 105 -1.97 -6.28 -0.46
CA VAL A 105 -1.59 -7.57 0.13
C VAL A 105 -2.84 -8.40 0.44
N ALA A 106 -2.72 -9.72 0.38
CA ALA A 106 -3.80 -10.64 0.72
C ALA A 106 -3.78 -10.97 2.21
N LEU A 107 -4.94 -10.94 2.86
CA LEU A 107 -5.16 -11.44 4.21
C LEU A 107 -5.43 -12.95 4.14
N THR A 108 -4.56 -13.74 4.74
CA THR A 108 -4.57 -15.21 4.69
C THR A 108 -4.78 -15.81 6.08
N GLN A 109 -4.87 -17.14 6.16
CA GLN A 109 -4.89 -17.84 7.45
C GLN A 109 -3.60 -17.66 8.25
N ASP A 110 -2.47 -17.41 7.59
CA ASP A 110 -1.17 -17.22 8.23
C ASP A 110 -0.83 -15.75 8.52
N GLY A 111 -1.69 -14.81 8.10
CA GLY A 111 -1.50 -13.37 8.33
C GLY A 111 -1.74 -12.54 7.08
N MET A 112 -0.69 -11.93 6.54
CA MET A 112 -0.69 -11.17 5.29
C MET A 112 0.34 -11.77 4.34
N SER A 113 0.07 -11.70 3.04
CA SER A 113 1.00 -12.15 2.01
C SER A 113 1.00 -11.22 0.79
N CYS A 114 2.19 -10.97 0.26
CA CYS A 114 2.40 -10.30 -1.02
C CYS A 114 2.71 -11.28 -2.16
N ALA A 115 2.69 -12.59 -1.88
CA ALA A 115 2.89 -13.62 -2.87
C ALA A 115 1.84 -13.51 -3.98
N ARG A 116 2.32 -13.51 -5.23
CA ARG A 116 1.47 -13.41 -6.43
C ARG A 116 0.35 -14.45 -6.43
N GLN A 117 0.65 -15.68 -6.01
CA GLN A 117 -0.34 -16.75 -5.96
C GLN A 117 -1.46 -16.47 -4.94
N ALA A 118 -1.15 -15.94 -3.76
CA ALA A 118 -2.14 -15.62 -2.74
C ALA A 118 -3.07 -14.49 -3.21
N ILE A 119 -2.51 -13.43 -3.79
CA ILE A 119 -3.29 -12.31 -4.33
C ILE A 119 -4.21 -12.77 -5.46
N HIS A 120 -3.67 -13.55 -6.41
CA HIS A 120 -4.48 -14.07 -7.52
C HIS A 120 -5.53 -15.08 -7.09
N ALA A 121 -5.27 -15.92 -6.09
CA ALA A 121 -6.28 -16.83 -5.55
C ALA A 121 -7.47 -16.06 -4.94
N SER A 122 -7.20 -14.98 -4.20
CA SER A 122 -8.25 -14.11 -3.66
C SER A 122 -9.03 -13.40 -4.76
N LEU A 123 -8.37 -12.89 -5.81
CA LEU A 123 -9.04 -12.28 -6.97
C LEU A 123 -9.87 -13.30 -7.76
N ASP A 124 -9.32 -14.49 -8.03
CA ASP A 124 -9.97 -15.56 -8.78
C ASP A 124 -11.28 -16.00 -8.11
N ALA A 125 -11.31 -16.04 -6.77
CA ALA A 125 -12.51 -16.36 -5.99
C ALA A 125 -13.65 -15.35 -6.14
N MET A 126 -13.36 -14.14 -6.65
CA MET A 126 -14.33 -13.06 -6.85
C MET A 126 -14.76 -12.90 -8.31
N ILE A 127 -14.23 -13.70 -9.24
CA ILE A 127 -14.62 -13.63 -10.65
C ILE A 127 -16.13 -13.89 -10.82
N GLY A 128 -16.77 -13.11 -11.69
CA GLY A 128 -18.20 -13.19 -11.99
C GLY A 128 -19.10 -12.40 -11.03
N ARG A 129 -18.56 -11.84 -9.95
CA ARG A 129 -19.26 -10.87 -9.10
C ARG A 129 -19.39 -9.54 -9.84
N GLN A 130 -20.49 -8.81 -9.62
CA GLN A 130 -20.80 -7.55 -10.32
C GLN A 130 -20.93 -6.35 -9.36
N HIS A 131 -20.09 -6.34 -8.33
CA HIS A 131 -20.14 -5.39 -7.21
C HIS A 131 -18.94 -4.45 -7.23
N ALA A 132 -19.03 -3.39 -6.42
CA ALA A 132 -17.85 -2.76 -5.87
C ALA A 132 -17.25 -3.63 -4.77
N PHE A 133 -15.95 -3.55 -4.59
CA PHE A 133 -15.19 -4.30 -3.61
C PHE A 133 -14.50 -3.34 -2.66
N SER A 134 -14.59 -3.58 -1.35
CA SER A 134 -13.94 -2.77 -0.33
C SER A 134 -12.72 -3.47 0.27
N ILE A 135 -11.67 -2.69 0.46
CA ILE A 135 -10.42 -3.03 1.13
C ILE A 135 -10.44 -2.25 2.44
N GLU A 136 -10.71 -2.95 3.54
CA GLU A 136 -11.07 -2.35 4.83
C GLU A 136 -9.88 -1.87 5.65
N LEU A 137 -8.74 -2.52 5.48
CA LEU A 137 -7.53 -2.23 6.22
C LEU A 137 -6.47 -1.59 5.33
N SER A 138 -5.87 -0.53 5.86
CA SER A 138 -4.59 0.00 5.39
C SER A 138 -3.58 -0.09 6.52
N PHE A 139 -2.32 -0.24 6.19
CA PHE A 139 -1.23 -0.44 7.14
C PHE A 139 -0.19 0.65 6.90
N TYR A 140 -0.16 1.67 7.76
CA TYR A 140 0.79 2.79 7.64
C TYR A 140 2.17 2.37 8.07
N ASN A 141 3.17 2.59 7.22
CA ASN A 141 4.56 2.35 7.56
C ASN A 141 4.96 3.13 8.82
N LEU A 142 5.78 2.53 9.69
CA LEU A 142 6.24 3.17 10.91
C LEU A 142 7.48 4.04 10.63
N PRO A 143 7.52 5.30 11.10
CA PRO A 143 8.68 6.15 10.89
C PRO A 143 9.98 5.54 11.43
N GLY A 144 11.01 5.41 10.57
CA GLY A 144 12.32 4.86 10.92
C GLY A 144 12.34 3.35 11.19
N ARG A 145 11.27 2.63 10.84
CA ARG A 145 11.15 1.18 11.06
C ARG A 145 10.70 0.49 9.77
N THR A 146 11.63 0.32 8.84
CA THR A 146 11.43 -0.37 7.56
C THR A 146 10.72 -1.72 7.74
N GLY A 147 9.67 -1.95 6.95
CA GLY A 147 8.90 -3.20 6.97
C GLY A 147 7.96 -3.37 8.18
N TRP A 148 7.83 -2.34 9.04
CA TRP A 148 6.82 -2.29 10.09
C TRP A 148 5.68 -1.38 9.72
N PHE A 149 4.47 -1.82 10.05
CA PHE A 149 3.26 -1.08 9.75
C PHE A 149 2.27 -1.07 10.91
N PHE A 150 1.47 -0.02 11.01
CA PHE A 150 0.38 0.12 11.97
C PHE A 150 -0.97 0.04 11.23
N PRO A 151 -1.93 -0.78 11.69
CA PRO A 151 -3.25 -0.87 11.07
C PRO A 151 -4.05 0.42 11.26
N ASP A 152 -4.49 1.01 10.16
CA ASP A 152 -5.34 2.19 10.06
C ASP A 152 -6.60 1.88 9.24
N GLY A 153 -7.65 2.69 9.43
CA GLY A 153 -8.96 2.50 8.81
C GLY A 153 -9.15 3.21 7.47
N ASN A 154 -8.07 3.52 6.75
CA ASN A 154 -8.15 4.16 5.44
C ASN A 154 -8.68 3.17 4.39
N ARG A 155 -10.01 3.05 4.34
CA ARG A 155 -10.73 2.17 3.41
C ARG A 155 -10.49 2.63 1.97
N LYS A 156 -10.31 1.66 1.08
CA LYS A 156 -10.22 1.83 -0.37
C LYS A 156 -11.12 0.83 -1.06
N GLY A 157 -11.21 0.88 -2.38
CA GLY A 157 -11.95 -0.13 -3.13
C GLY A 157 -11.60 -0.21 -4.60
N PHE A 158 -12.16 -1.25 -5.23
CA PHE A 158 -12.01 -1.51 -6.66
C PHE A 158 -13.32 -2.07 -7.22
N LEU A 159 -13.38 -2.26 -8.55
CA LEU A 159 -14.62 -2.61 -9.23
C LEU A 159 -14.47 -3.83 -10.14
N ALA A 160 -15.53 -4.62 -10.24
CA ALA A 160 -15.68 -5.58 -11.32
C ALA A 160 -15.81 -4.88 -12.69
N ALA A 161 -15.30 -5.50 -13.74
CA ALA A 161 -15.45 -5.03 -15.11
C ALA A 161 -16.92 -4.83 -15.48
N GLY A 162 -17.21 -3.76 -16.20
CA GLY A 162 -18.54 -3.38 -16.67
C GLY A 162 -19.41 -2.68 -15.64
N THR A 163 -18.93 -2.46 -14.40
CA THR A 163 -19.82 -2.08 -13.30
C THR A 163 -19.72 -0.63 -12.83
N ILE A 164 -18.75 0.15 -13.28
CA ILE A 164 -18.51 1.47 -12.69
C ILE A 164 -19.70 2.44 -12.81
N ALA A 165 -20.14 2.99 -11.68
CA ALA A 165 -21.03 4.13 -11.60
C ALA A 165 -20.25 5.40 -11.23
N GLU A 166 -19.56 5.34 -10.09
CA GLU A 166 -18.90 6.47 -9.45
C GLU A 166 -17.61 6.02 -8.77
N LEU A 167 -16.63 6.93 -8.73
CA LEU A 167 -15.35 6.76 -8.05
C LEU A 167 -14.95 8.11 -7.44
N ASP A 168 -14.78 8.14 -6.12
CA ASP A 168 -14.37 9.35 -5.40
C ASP A 168 -12.87 9.65 -5.60
N HIS A 169 -12.45 10.86 -5.20
CA HIS A 169 -11.08 11.33 -5.38
C HIS A 169 -10.01 10.43 -4.72
N GLY A 170 -10.33 9.84 -3.56
CA GLY A 170 -9.41 8.99 -2.79
C GLY A 170 -9.60 7.50 -3.02
N PHE A 171 -10.54 7.11 -3.90
CA PHE A 171 -10.92 5.72 -4.18
C PHE A 171 -11.47 4.97 -2.97
N HIS A 172 -12.06 5.69 -2.01
CA HIS A 172 -12.53 5.12 -0.76
C HIS A 172 -13.78 4.25 -0.92
N LEU A 173 -14.73 4.68 -1.75
CA LEU A 173 -16.06 4.10 -1.85
C LEU A 173 -16.52 4.07 -3.32
N PRO A 174 -15.89 3.24 -4.17
CA PRO A 174 -16.39 3.03 -5.52
C PRO A 174 -17.82 2.48 -5.49
N ARG A 175 -18.63 2.85 -6.49
CA ARG A 175 -20.01 2.37 -6.62
C ARG A 175 -20.22 1.62 -7.93
N SER A 176 -20.96 0.52 -7.84
CA SER A 176 -21.40 -0.25 -9.00
C SER A 176 -22.80 0.21 -9.46
N ARG A 177 -22.98 0.32 -10.78
CA ARG A 177 -24.26 0.63 -11.43
C ARG A 177 -25.18 -0.58 -11.52
N ILE A 178 -24.68 -1.78 -11.23
CA ILE A 178 -25.41 -3.05 -11.32
C ILE A 178 -25.96 -3.44 -9.95
N ASP A 179 -25.11 -3.40 -8.93
CA ASP A 179 -25.47 -3.70 -7.54
C ASP A 179 -24.68 -2.78 -6.61
N ASP A 180 -25.40 -1.91 -5.89
CA ASP A 180 -24.82 -0.88 -5.03
C ASP A 180 -24.21 -1.42 -3.73
N ARG A 181 -24.33 -2.74 -3.48
CA ARG A 181 -23.66 -3.38 -2.33
C ARG A 181 -22.16 -3.46 -2.59
N SER A 182 -21.38 -3.04 -1.60
CA SER A 182 -19.94 -3.30 -1.54
C SER A 182 -19.68 -4.67 -0.91
N ILE A 183 -18.79 -5.45 -1.51
CA ILE A 183 -18.30 -6.72 -0.97
C ILE A 183 -16.96 -6.46 -0.31
N GLU A 184 -16.87 -6.77 0.99
CA GLU A 184 -15.61 -6.77 1.72
C GLU A 184 -14.67 -7.84 1.18
N THR A 185 -13.40 -7.47 0.99
CA THR A 185 -12.37 -8.34 0.42
C THR A 185 -11.34 -8.78 1.44
N PRO A 186 -10.69 -9.94 1.22
CA PRO A 186 -9.55 -10.36 2.03
C PRO A 186 -8.27 -9.64 1.57
N PHE A 187 -8.33 -8.34 1.33
CA PHE A 187 -7.18 -7.51 0.96
C PHE A 187 -6.95 -6.43 2.00
N ALA A 188 -5.71 -5.98 2.06
CA ALA A 188 -5.31 -4.76 2.75
C ALA A 188 -4.30 -4.00 1.88
N TYR A 189 -4.05 -2.73 2.21
CA TYR A 189 -2.93 -1.99 1.66
C TYR A 189 -1.80 -1.86 2.66
N LEU A 190 -0.56 -2.06 2.23
CA LEU A 190 0.59 -1.40 2.86
C LEU A 190 0.65 0.01 2.29
N HIS A 191 0.49 1.02 3.14
CA HIS A 191 0.45 2.42 2.72
C HIS A 191 1.63 3.17 3.32
N PHE A 192 2.51 3.66 2.46
CA PHE A 192 3.73 4.39 2.83
C PHE A 192 3.42 5.87 3.14
N HIS A 193 2.55 6.06 4.12
CA HIS A 193 2.05 7.35 4.57
C HIS A 193 3.14 8.21 5.24
N ASN A 194 3.98 7.59 6.06
CA ASN A 194 5.01 8.28 6.82
C ASN A 194 6.30 8.40 6.02
N ARG A 195 6.91 9.59 6.07
CA ARG A 195 8.15 9.95 5.36
C ARG A 195 9.24 10.31 6.38
N PRO A 196 10.52 10.45 6.00
CA PRO A 196 11.52 11.06 6.88
C PRO A 196 11.00 12.39 7.44
N PHE A 197 11.27 12.68 8.72
CA PHE A 197 10.55 13.74 9.43
C PHE A 197 10.66 15.12 8.76
N ALA A 198 11.86 15.48 8.31
CA ALA A 198 12.07 16.72 7.57
C ALA A 198 11.25 16.78 6.27
N ASP A 199 11.07 15.65 5.60
CA ASP A 199 10.31 15.54 4.35
C ASP A 199 8.80 15.63 4.64
N MET A 200 8.36 15.01 5.73
CA MET A 200 6.99 15.13 6.23
C MET A 200 6.63 16.60 6.53
N GLN A 201 7.51 17.36 7.20
CA GLN A 201 7.27 18.78 7.45
C GLN A 201 7.22 19.60 6.15
N ARG A 202 8.12 19.35 5.17
CA ARG A 202 8.07 20.02 3.87
C ARG A 202 6.80 19.67 3.08
N HIS A 203 6.38 18.41 3.13
CA HIS A 203 5.14 17.95 2.52
C HIS A 203 3.93 18.66 3.14
N ALA A 204 3.86 18.68 4.48
CA ALA A 204 2.82 19.39 5.22
C ALA A 204 2.77 20.88 4.87
N ALA A 205 3.94 21.53 4.78
CA ALA A 205 4.03 22.95 4.42
C ALA A 205 3.47 23.24 3.02
N ARG A 206 3.84 22.43 2.02
CA ARG A 206 3.33 22.57 0.65
C ARG A 206 1.81 22.35 0.57
N LYS A 207 1.27 21.40 1.34
CA LYS A 207 -0.19 21.14 1.37
C LYS A 207 -0.99 22.23 2.07
N LEU A 208 -0.37 22.96 2.99
CA LEU A 208 -0.98 24.08 3.71
C LEU A 208 -0.71 25.43 3.04
N GLU A 209 0.11 25.46 1.98
CA GLU A 209 0.41 26.66 1.21
C GLU A 209 -0.88 27.30 0.67
N GLY A 210 -1.03 28.60 0.89
CA GLY A 210 -2.25 29.35 0.54
C GLY A 210 -3.45 29.13 1.48
N LEU A 211 -3.36 28.21 2.44
CA LEU A 211 -4.41 27.96 3.44
C LEU A 211 -4.08 28.57 4.81
N VAL A 212 -2.81 28.49 5.23
CA VAL A 212 -2.32 29.05 6.49
C VAL A 212 -0.80 29.30 6.40
N ASP A 213 -0.32 30.38 7.01
CA ASP A 213 1.12 30.60 7.18
C ASP A 213 1.66 29.62 8.24
N VAL A 214 2.48 28.66 7.79
CA VAL A 214 3.06 27.63 8.65
C VAL A 214 4.14 28.16 9.60
N THR A 215 4.66 29.37 9.37
CA THR A 215 5.61 30.04 10.26
C THR A 215 4.92 30.80 11.39
N ASP A 216 3.64 31.16 11.22
CA ASP A 216 2.81 31.71 12.28
C ASP A 216 2.20 30.58 13.14
N HIS A 217 2.92 30.21 14.20
CA HIS A 217 2.49 29.14 15.11
C HIS A 217 1.18 29.45 15.86
N GLU A 218 0.73 30.70 15.96
CA GLU A 218 -0.55 31.04 16.58
C GLU A 218 -1.70 30.81 15.60
N ALA A 219 -1.56 31.31 14.36
CA ALA A 219 -2.51 31.04 13.29
C ALA A 219 -2.64 29.54 13.01
N LEU A 220 -1.51 28.83 12.96
CA LEU A 220 -1.47 27.41 12.70
C LEU A 220 -2.20 26.59 13.78
N ARG A 221 -2.08 26.96 15.07
CA ARG A 221 -2.85 26.32 16.16
C ARG A 221 -4.36 26.52 16.02
N ARG A 222 -4.80 27.64 15.44
CA ARG A 222 -6.22 27.99 15.25
C ARG A 222 -6.80 27.45 13.94
N PHE A 223 -5.96 27.02 13.00
CA PHE A 223 -6.40 26.51 11.71
C PHE A 223 -7.28 25.27 11.87
N ARG A 224 -8.43 25.23 11.18
CA ARG A 224 -9.39 24.10 11.17
C ARG A 224 -9.86 23.74 9.76
N GLY A 225 -9.15 24.21 8.72
CA GLY A 225 -9.51 23.99 7.32
C GLY A 225 -9.04 22.64 6.77
N ALA A 226 -9.12 22.49 5.44
CA ALA A 226 -8.57 21.35 4.73
C ALA A 226 -7.07 21.19 5.05
N GLY A 227 -6.62 19.96 5.33
CA GLY A 227 -5.25 19.70 5.75
C GLY A 227 -4.98 19.94 7.25
N HIS A 228 -6.00 20.21 8.08
CA HIS A 228 -5.81 20.38 9.54
C HIS A 228 -5.03 19.24 10.22
N HIS A 229 -5.18 18.00 9.75
CA HIS A 229 -4.44 16.85 10.26
C HIS A 229 -2.91 16.97 10.11
N LEU A 230 -2.42 17.82 9.19
CA LEU A 230 -0.99 18.09 8.97
C LEU A 230 -0.39 19.07 9.98
N VAL A 231 -1.22 19.84 10.69
CA VAL A 231 -0.78 20.86 11.65
C VAL A 231 0.08 20.27 12.76
N GLY A 232 -0.20 19.03 13.19
CA GLY A 232 0.53 18.38 14.28
C GLY A 232 2.05 18.28 14.03
N TYR A 233 2.48 18.15 12.77
CA TYR A 233 3.89 17.96 12.41
C TYR A 233 4.78 19.18 12.69
N PHE A 234 4.19 20.36 12.85
CA PHE A 234 4.92 21.60 13.20
C PHE A 234 5.09 21.78 14.72
N PHE A 235 4.41 20.95 15.52
CA PHE A 235 4.42 21.02 16.98
C PHE A 235 5.05 19.78 17.64
N MET A 236 5.70 18.92 16.86
CA MET A 236 6.47 17.79 17.35
C MET A 236 7.93 17.90 16.89
N ASP A 237 8.82 17.22 17.59
CA ASP A 237 10.20 16.99 17.16
C ASP A 237 10.33 15.62 16.48
N GLU A 238 11.53 15.33 15.95
CA GLU A 238 11.79 14.07 15.27
C GLU A 238 11.61 12.86 16.20
N THR A 239 11.98 13.00 17.47
CA THR A 239 11.82 11.94 18.47
C THR A 239 10.35 11.61 18.70
N GLY A 240 9.50 12.62 18.91
CA GLY A 240 8.06 12.45 19.05
C GLY A 240 7.41 11.88 17.79
N TYR A 241 7.88 12.29 16.61
CA TYR A 241 7.41 11.71 15.34
C TYR A 241 7.75 10.21 15.23
N ARG A 242 8.98 9.80 15.59
CA ARG A 242 9.43 8.40 15.53
C ARG A 242 8.71 7.50 16.54
N THR A 243 8.33 8.03 17.70
CA THR A 243 7.71 7.26 18.79
C THR A 243 6.18 7.32 18.81
N ARG A 244 5.53 8.10 17.93
CA ARG A 244 4.08 8.33 17.95
C ARG A 244 3.21 7.05 17.85
N TYR A 245 3.77 5.95 17.35
CA TYR A 245 3.09 4.66 17.21
C TYR A 245 3.59 3.60 18.20
N ASP A 246 4.41 3.99 19.18
CA ASP A 246 5.02 3.04 20.11
C ASP A 246 3.99 2.30 20.98
N ASP A 247 2.88 2.96 21.30
CA ASP A 247 1.76 2.39 22.08
C ASP A 247 0.69 1.75 21.19
N ALA A 248 0.98 1.56 19.90
CA ALA A 248 0.07 0.91 18.97
C ALA A 248 0.48 -0.57 18.74
N VAL A 249 -0.51 -1.38 18.35
CA VAL A 249 -0.20 -2.67 17.72
C VAL A 249 0.45 -2.39 16.38
N ALA A 250 1.55 -3.08 16.08
CA ALA A 250 2.20 -2.99 14.79
C ALA A 250 2.48 -4.38 14.22
N VAL A 251 2.56 -4.45 12.91
CA VAL A 251 2.79 -5.67 12.14
C VAL A 251 4.08 -5.53 11.36
N ALA A 252 4.97 -6.51 11.45
CA ALA A 252 6.14 -6.59 10.57
C ALA A 252 5.83 -7.53 9.41
N MET A 253 6.18 -7.12 8.18
CA MET A 253 5.98 -7.93 6.97
C MET A 253 7.30 -8.16 6.23
N PRO A 254 8.17 -9.08 6.70
CA PRO A 254 9.44 -9.38 6.05
C PRO A 254 9.28 -9.82 4.58
N GLU A 255 8.23 -10.60 4.28
CA GLU A 255 7.92 -11.07 2.92
C GLU A 255 7.85 -9.91 1.90
N PHE A 256 7.30 -8.76 2.29
CA PHE A 256 7.22 -7.59 1.41
C PHE A 256 8.60 -7.00 1.14
N THR A 257 9.41 -6.83 2.19
CA THR A 257 10.78 -6.34 2.07
C THR A 257 11.63 -7.26 1.17
N ASP A 258 11.52 -8.57 1.38
CA ASP A 258 12.23 -9.58 0.59
C ASP A 258 11.79 -9.56 -0.88
N LEU A 259 10.48 -9.47 -1.13
CA LEU A 259 9.93 -9.37 -2.48
C LEU A 259 10.39 -8.10 -3.18
N MET A 260 10.34 -6.94 -2.52
CA MET A 260 10.79 -5.68 -3.12
C MET A 260 12.28 -5.74 -3.47
N ALA A 261 13.11 -6.29 -2.58
CA ALA A 261 14.52 -6.51 -2.87
C ALA A 261 14.72 -7.44 -4.08
N ALA A 262 13.96 -8.55 -4.17
CA ALA A 262 13.98 -9.45 -5.32
C ALA A 262 13.51 -8.78 -6.63
N LEU A 263 12.59 -7.82 -6.53
CA LEU A 263 12.16 -6.98 -7.65
C LEU A 263 13.17 -5.87 -7.98
N GLY A 264 14.31 -5.79 -7.29
CA GLY A 264 15.37 -4.81 -7.53
C GLY A 264 15.13 -3.44 -6.89
N VAL A 265 14.26 -3.37 -5.89
CA VAL A 265 13.97 -2.18 -5.09
C VAL A 265 14.19 -2.52 -3.61
N PRO A 266 15.38 -2.28 -3.06
CA PRO A 266 15.61 -2.55 -1.64
C PRO A 266 14.64 -1.72 -0.79
N ALA A 267 14.10 -2.28 0.30
CA ALA A 267 13.09 -1.61 1.10
C ALA A 267 13.59 -0.30 1.73
N GLU A 268 14.90 -0.14 1.92
CA GLU A 268 15.53 1.10 2.36
C GLU A 268 15.38 2.23 1.35
N ALA A 269 15.19 1.92 0.06
CA ALA A 269 14.84 2.91 -0.95
C ALA A 269 13.41 3.44 -0.78
N ILE A 270 12.57 2.73 -0.04
CA ILE A 270 11.16 3.07 0.18
C ILE A 270 10.96 3.72 1.56
N ASP A 271 11.47 3.11 2.64
CA ASP A 271 11.27 3.53 4.04
C ASP A 271 12.48 4.21 4.69
N GLY A 272 13.64 4.23 4.02
CA GLY A 272 14.92 4.60 4.63
C GLY A 272 15.56 3.45 5.44
N PRO A 273 16.70 3.71 6.10
CA PRO A 273 17.44 2.67 6.83
C PRO A 273 16.64 2.16 8.03
N ALA A 274 16.68 0.84 8.26
CA ALA A 274 16.02 0.21 9.39
C ALA A 274 16.83 0.38 10.68
N ASP A 275 16.24 0.99 11.71
CA ASP A 275 16.85 1.03 13.05
C ASP A 275 16.74 -0.33 13.78
N TYR A 276 15.82 -1.21 13.34
CA TYR A 276 15.47 -2.48 14.01
C TYR A 276 15.17 -3.59 13.00
N PRO A 277 16.18 -4.36 12.53
CA PRO A 277 15.94 -5.50 11.65
C PRO A 277 15.12 -6.57 12.38
N VAL A 278 14.07 -7.05 11.73
CA VAL A 278 13.16 -8.05 12.28
C VAL A 278 13.58 -9.43 11.81
N GLN A 279 14.11 -10.24 12.73
CA GLN A 279 14.51 -11.61 12.46
C GLN A 279 13.37 -12.56 12.83
N LEU A 280 12.37 -12.69 11.96
CA LEU A 280 11.20 -13.57 12.16
C LEU A 280 11.15 -14.78 11.20
N GLY A 281 12.24 -15.06 10.48
CA GLY A 281 12.30 -16.20 9.55
C GLY A 281 11.22 -16.15 8.47
N GLY A 282 10.96 -14.95 7.92
CA GLY A 282 9.91 -14.73 6.92
C GLY A 282 8.48 -14.68 7.46
N ARG A 283 8.24 -14.98 8.75
CA ARG A 283 6.90 -14.94 9.35
C ARG A 283 6.45 -13.51 9.66
N LEU A 284 5.13 -13.31 9.62
CA LEU A 284 4.51 -12.05 10.01
C LEU A 284 4.73 -11.76 11.50
N GLY A 285 5.31 -10.59 11.79
CA GLY A 285 5.55 -10.15 13.16
C GLY A 285 4.40 -9.36 13.73
N LEU A 286 4.15 -9.52 15.03
CA LEU A 286 3.21 -8.69 15.76
C LEU A 286 3.94 -8.06 16.95
N ARG A 287 3.92 -6.73 17.02
CA ARG A 287 4.34 -5.94 18.17
C ARG A 287 3.11 -5.49 18.93
N LEU A 288 3.04 -5.86 20.19
CA LEU A 288 1.98 -5.43 21.09
C LEU A 288 2.32 -4.09 21.77
N PRO A 289 1.30 -3.29 22.10
CA PRO A 289 1.49 -2.04 22.82
C PRO A 289 2.06 -2.32 24.22
N LEU A 290 2.73 -1.32 24.78
CA LEU A 290 3.19 -1.36 26.17
C LEU A 290 1.99 -1.57 27.10
N ARG A 291 2.09 -2.53 28.02
CA ARG A 291 1.20 -2.63 29.19
C ARG A 291 2.01 -2.31 30.44
N ASP A 292 1.52 -1.35 31.21
CA ASP A 292 2.06 -0.94 32.53
C ASP A 292 3.56 -0.60 32.53
N GLY A 293 4.10 -0.17 31.38
CA GLY A 293 5.49 0.27 31.24
C GLY A 293 6.55 -0.83 31.27
N VAL A 294 6.17 -2.12 31.24
CA VAL A 294 7.13 -3.20 31.52
C VAL A 294 7.54 -4.06 30.31
N GLU A 295 6.73 -4.24 29.25
CA GLU A 295 7.27 -4.97 28.07
C GLU A 295 6.53 -4.73 26.74
N ARG A 296 7.30 -4.45 25.67
CA ARG A 296 6.84 -4.60 24.29
C ARG A 296 7.06 -6.06 23.90
N ARG A 297 5.99 -6.83 23.73
CA ARG A 297 6.11 -8.19 23.19
C ARG A 297 6.12 -8.13 21.66
N ILE A 298 7.19 -8.65 21.07
CA ILE A 298 7.30 -8.92 19.63
C ILE A 298 7.32 -10.44 19.48
N GLY A 299 6.50 -10.98 18.58
CA GLY A 299 6.53 -12.41 18.24
C GLY A 299 5.95 -12.66 16.86
N ALA A 300 6.18 -13.85 16.31
CA ALA A 300 5.53 -14.25 15.07
C ALA A 300 4.05 -14.55 15.36
N PHE A 301 3.16 -13.97 14.56
CA PHE A 301 1.73 -14.26 14.65
C PHE A 301 1.43 -15.67 14.12
N ASP A 302 0.66 -16.44 14.87
CA ASP A 302 0.23 -17.78 14.48
C ASP A 302 -1.29 -17.79 14.27
N GLY A 303 -1.70 -17.59 13.03
CA GLY A 303 -3.11 -17.49 12.69
C GLY A 303 -3.87 -18.82 12.79
N LEU A 304 -3.21 -19.96 12.50
CA LEU A 304 -3.79 -21.29 12.68
C LEU A 304 -4.10 -21.57 14.16
N ALA A 305 -3.11 -21.36 15.03
CA ALA A 305 -3.31 -21.54 16.46
C ALA A 305 -4.29 -20.52 17.06
N TYR A 306 -4.45 -19.34 16.45
CA TYR A 306 -5.48 -18.36 16.84
C TYR A 306 -6.90 -18.86 16.54
N ILE A 307 -7.16 -19.43 15.37
CA ILE A 307 -8.49 -19.95 15.00
C ILE A 307 -8.81 -21.29 15.65
N GLU A 308 -7.82 -22.11 15.99
CA GLU A 308 -8.03 -23.30 16.85
C GLU A 308 -8.64 -22.93 18.21
N ARG A 309 -8.27 -21.77 18.75
CA ARG A 309 -8.81 -21.21 20.00
C ARG A 309 -10.10 -20.42 19.80
N SER A 310 -10.39 -20.03 18.57
CA SER A 310 -11.51 -19.14 18.20
C SER A 310 -12.38 -19.81 17.13
N GLY A 311 -13.13 -20.83 17.56
CA GLY A 311 -13.94 -21.66 16.64
C GLY A 311 -14.96 -20.88 15.83
N ASP A 312 -15.49 -19.80 16.38
CA ASP A 312 -16.39 -18.84 15.72
C ASP A 312 -15.71 -18.10 14.56
N VAL A 313 -14.46 -17.70 14.73
CA VAL A 313 -13.66 -17.05 13.66
C VAL A 313 -13.40 -18.02 12.52
N ARG A 314 -13.09 -19.28 12.86
CA ARG A 314 -12.92 -20.36 11.87
C ARG A 314 -14.21 -20.62 11.09
N GLU A 315 -15.35 -20.69 11.79
CA GLU A 315 -16.66 -20.90 11.17
C GLU A 315 -17.09 -19.73 10.27
N ALA A 316 -16.75 -18.50 10.66
CA ALA A 316 -16.99 -17.31 9.85
C ALA A 316 -16.06 -17.22 8.61
N GLY A 317 -14.98 -18.02 8.56
CA GLY A 317 -14.01 -17.98 7.48
C GLY A 317 -13.21 -16.68 7.39
N MET A 318 -13.19 -15.87 8.46
CA MET A 318 -12.48 -14.59 8.48
C MET A 318 -10.96 -14.81 8.59
N PRO A 319 -10.13 -14.00 7.90
CA PRO A 319 -8.69 -14.04 8.11
C PRO A 319 -8.33 -13.78 9.59
N PRO A 320 -7.45 -14.58 10.23
CA PRO A 320 -7.22 -14.51 11.67
C PRO A 320 -6.64 -13.17 12.13
N LEU A 321 -5.68 -12.63 11.36
CA LEU A 321 -5.07 -11.33 11.67
C LEU A 321 -6.10 -10.20 11.55
N TYR A 322 -6.93 -10.23 10.49
CA TYR A 322 -8.02 -9.28 10.30
C TYR A 322 -8.97 -9.27 11.51
N HIS A 323 -9.42 -10.46 11.93
CA HIS A 323 -10.29 -10.58 13.09
C HIS A 323 -9.62 -10.05 14.35
N TYR A 324 -8.37 -10.42 14.62
CA TYR A 324 -7.65 -9.95 15.81
C TYR A 324 -7.55 -8.42 15.86
N LEU A 325 -7.18 -7.78 14.74
CA LEU A 325 -6.94 -6.35 14.67
C LEU A 325 -8.22 -5.52 14.86
N LEU A 326 -9.33 -5.93 14.24
CA LEU A 326 -10.60 -5.19 14.26
C LEU A 326 -11.51 -5.54 15.43
N PHE A 327 -11.59 -6.81 15.82
CA PHE A 327 -12.56 -7.29 16.81
C PHE A 327 -11.87 -7.87 18.04
N GLY A 328 -10.93 -8.81 17.83
CA GLY A 328 -10.34 -9.64 18.88
C GLY A 328 -9.73 -8.83 20.02
N ARG A 329 -9.06 -7.70 19.72
CA ARG A 329 -8.53 -6.79 20.75
C ARG A 329 -9.62 -6.17 21.64
N GLY A 330 -10.69 -5.67 21.03
CA GLY A 330 -11.84 -5.11 21.76
C GLY A 330 -12.57 -6.16 22.59
N GLU A 331 -12.60 -7.40 22.08
CA GLU A 331 -13.14 -8.58 22.77
C GLU A 331 -12.19 -9.18 23.82
N LYS A 332 -11.02 -8.56 24.04
CA LYS A 332 -9.98 -9.03 24.97
C LYS A 332 -9.44 -10.43 24.64
N ARG A 333 -9.53 -10.87 23.38
CA ARG A 333 -8.89 -12.10 22.89
C ARG A 333 -7.39 -11.84 22.70
N PRO A 334 -6.50 -12.60 23.37
CA PRO A 334 -5.07 -12.47 23.13
C PRO A 334 -4.70 -12.96 21.73
N PRO A 335 -3.67 -12.39 21.09
CA PRO A 335 -3.10 -12.98 19.88
C PRO A 335 -2.36 -14.28 20.26
N THR A 336 -2.19 -15.18 19.29
CA THR A 336 -1.28 -16.30 19.46
C THR A 336 0.07 -15.92 18.86
N LEU A 337 1.10 -15.88 19.71
CA LEU A 337 2.47 -15.53 19.33
C LEU A 337 3.41 -16.69 19.62
N VAL A 338 4.28 -16.99 18.66
CA VAL A 338 5.41 -17.91 18.83
C VAL A 338 6.66 -17.08 19.03
N ASP A 339 7.33 -17.26 20.17
CA ASP A 339 8.62 -16.65 20.44
C ASP A 339 9.69 -17.41 19.64
N HIS A 340 10.57 -16.71 18.92
CA HIS A 340 11.59 -17.35 18.08
C HIS A 340 12.99 -17.32 18.72
N ALA A 341 13.58 -18.51 18.84
CA ALA A 341 15.03 -18.78 18.74
C ALA A 341 15.39 -19.09 17.26
N PRO A 342 16.68 -19.10 16.84
CA PRO A 342 17.07 -18.79 15.47
C PRO A 342 16.80 -19.87 14.42
N GLU A 343 16.37 -19.37 13.26
CA GLU A 343 16.53 -19.77 11.85
C GLU A 343 16.49 -21.25 11.42
N ALA A 344 15.64 -21.50 10.42
CA ALA A 344 16.00 -22.30 9.25
C ALA A 344 15.77 -21.44 7.99
N PRO A 345 16.63 -21.51 6.96
CA PRO A 345 16.48 -20.70 5.76
C PRO A 345 15.21 -21.07 4.98
N LEU A 346 14.59 -20.05 4.38
CA LEU A 346 13.51 -20.21 3.40
C LEU A 346 13.99 -21.08 2.24
N PRO A 347 13.15 -21.98 1.70
CA PRO A 347 13.47 -22.69 0.46
C PRO A 347 13.67 -21.67 -0.68
N PRO A 348 14.58 -21.92 -1.64
CA PRO A 348 14.78 -21.02 -2.77
C PRO A 348 13.50 -20.89 -3.60
N ASP A 349 13.17 -19.64 -3.95
CA ASP A 349 12.02 -19.24 -4.77
C ASP A 349 12.09 -19.88 -6.18
N PRO A 350 10.99 -20.48 -6.70
CA PRO A 350 10.93 -20.89 -8.10
C PRO A 350 11.17 -19.69 -9.03
N ALA A 351 12.04 -19.86 -10.01
CA ALA A 351 12.47 -18.81 -10.94
C ALA A 351 11.32 -17.92 -11.46
N LEU A 352 11.53 -16.60 -11.43
CA LEU A 352 10.65 -15.59 -12.01
C LEU A 352 10.19 -16.01 -13.43
N PRO A 353 8.87 -15.91 -13.75
CA PRO A 353 8.38 -16.12 -15.10
C PRO A 353 9.14 -15.24 -16.12
N GLU A 354 9.40 -15.74 -17.34
CA GLU A 354 10.20 -15.04 -18.35
C GLU A 354 9.67 -13.63 -18.73
N GLY A 355 8.39 -13.33 -18.47
CA GLY A 355 7.79 -12.00 -18.65
C GLY A 355 7.89 -11.05 -17.45
N ALA A 356 8.39 -11.51 -16.30
CA ALA A 356 8.49 -10.73 -15.06
C ALA A 356 9.92 -10.27 -14.73
N ARG A 357 10.90 -10.55 -15.60
CA ARG A 357 12.27 -10.06 -15.40
C ARG A 357 12.30 -8.54 -15.63
N PRO A 358 12.76 -7.75 -14.65
CA PRO A 358 12.86 -6.31 -14.84
C PRO A 358 13.84 -6.00 -15.99
N PRO A 359 13.61 -4.93 -16.76
CA PRO A 359 14.65 -4.43 -17.66
C PRO A 359 15.90 -4.13 -16.84
N ALA A 360 17.07 -4.52 -17.35
CA ALA A 360 18.33 -4.36 -16.65
C ALA A 360 18.49 -2.90 -16.17
N PRO A 361 18.82 -2.66 -14.88
CA PRO A 361 19.19 -1.33 -14.45
C PRO A 361 20.43 -0.88 -15.24
N LEU A 362 20.46 0.39 -15.65
CA LEU A 362 21.73 1.00 -16.04
C LEU A 362 22.61 1.02 -14.78
N GLU A 363 23.84 0.54 -14.89
CA GLU A 363 24.81 0.61 -13.80
C GLU A 363 24.84 2.02 -13.20
N PRO A 364 24.89 2.17 -11.87
CA PRO A 364 24.91 3.47 -11.25
C PRO A 364 26.22 4.18 -11.64
N GLN A 365 26.12 5.21 -12.49
CA GLN A 365 27.22 6.13 -12.73
C GLN A 365 27.41 7.06 -11.52
N TYR A 366 27.86 6.51 -10.39
CA TYR A 366 28.53 7.31 -9.37
C TYR A 366 29.95 7.62 -9.87
N SER A 367 30.06 8.62 -10.75
CA SER A 367 31.35 9.21 -11.12
C SER A 367 31.65 10.38 -10.17
N LEU A 368 32.44 10.05 -9.13
CA LEU A 368 33.57 10.82 -8.63
C LEU A 368 33.53 12.35 -8.87
N LEU A 369 32.97 13.10 -7.90
CA LEU A 369 33.47 14.45 -7.62
C LEU A 369 34.87 14.33 -7.04
N GLY A 370 35.87 14.43 -7.90
CA GLY A 370 37.24 14.74 -7.52
C GLY A 370 37.48 16.24 -7.67
N ARG A 371 37.51 16.96 -6.54
CA ARG A 371 38.57 17.90 -6.10
C ARG A 371 38.15 18.64 -4.84
#